data_AF-A0A9P4M1P7-F1
#
_entry.id   AF-A0A9P4M1P7-F1
#
_cell.length_a   1.000
_cell.length_b   1.000
_cell.length_c   1.000
_cell.angle_alpha   90.00
_cell.angle_beta   90.00
_cell.angle_gamma   90.00
#
_symmetry.space_group_name_H-M   'P 1'
#
loop_
_entity.id
_entity.type
_entity.pdbx_description
1 polymer ?
#
loop_
_entity_poly.entity_id
_entity_poly.type
_entity_poly.pdbx_seq_one_letter_code
_entity_poly.pdbx_strand_id
1 'polypeptide(L)'
;LQDLSLPRTMVQRLAKGVLPANTQIQKDALLAMSKSATVFVNYLSASANENALRSNKKTIQPRDVFDAVHDLEFDAFLPRLEAEL
;
A
#
# COMPACT_ATOMS: atom_id res chain seq x y z
N LEU A 1 -1.51 -11.20 -18.80
CA LEU A 1 -1.29 -10.54 -17.49
C LEU A 1 -2.12 -9.26 -17.50
N GLN A 2 -3.15 -9.16 -16.67
CA GLN A 2 -3.94 -7.93 -16.58
C GLN A 2 -3.04 -6.80 -16.05
N ASP A 3 -3.13 -5.61 -16.62
CA ASP A 3 -2.41 -4.45 -16.12
C ASP A 3 -3.09 -3.98 -14.82
N LEU A 4 -2.54 -4.41 -13.69
CA LEU A 4 -3.00 -4.05 -12.33
C LEU A 4 -2.39 -2.71 -11.86
N SER A 5 -1.93 -1.87 -12.79
CA SER A 5 -1.37 -0.57 -12.43
C SER A 5 -2.44 0.40 -11.95
N LEU A 6 -2.13 1.11 -10.87
CA LEU A 6 -2.97 2.19 -10.39
C LEU A 6 -3.00 3.34 -11.42
N PRO A 7 -4.11 4.09 -11.53
CA PRO A 7 -4.18 5.24 -12.42
C PRO A 7 -3.04 6.23 -12.15
N ARG A 8 -2.16 6.44 -13.14
CA ARG A 8 -0.99 7.32 -13.02
C ARG A 8 -1.31 8.73 -12.53
N THR A 9 -2.48 9.26 -12.92
CA THR A 9 -2.97 10.58 -12.51
C THR A 9 -3.20 10.65 -10.99
N MET A 10 -3.71 9.57 -10.40
CA MET A 10 -3.96 9.47 -8.96
C MET A 10 -2.64 9.37 -8.17
N VAL A 11 -1.72 8.54 -8.64
CA VAL A 11 -0.37 8.42 -8.05
C VAL A 11 0.35 9.77 -8.09
N GLN A 12 0.28 10.47 -9.22
CA GLN A 12 0.90 11.79 -9.36
C GLN A 12 0.29 12.82 -8.39
N ARG A 13 -1.04 12.82 -8.24
CA ARG A 13 -1.74 13.74 -7.34
C ARG A 13 -1.35 13.50 -5.88
N LEU A 14 -1.30 12.24 -5.44
CA LEU A 14 -0.87 11.87 -4.09
C LEU A 14 0.59 12.25 -3.83
N ALA A 15 1.49 11.93 -4.76
CA ALA A 15 2.91 12.26 -4.64
C ALA A 15 3.14 13.78 -4.56
N LYS A 16 2.46 14.58 -5.39
CA LYS A 16 2.55 16.04 -5.32
C LYS A 16 1.95 16.63 -4.04
N GLY A 17 0.99 15.96 -3.41
CA GLY A 17 0.35 16.42 -2.18
C GLY A 17 1.29 16.53 -0.98
N VAL A 18 2.43 15.85 -1.02
CA VAL A 18 3.45 15.86 0.03
C VAL A 18 4.74 16.58 -0.37
N LEU A 19 4.76 17.19 -1.56
CA LEU A 19 5.92 17.91 -2.10
C LEU A 19 5.65 19.43 -2.10
N PRO A 20 6.71 20.26 -2.08
CA PRO A 20 6.57 21.70 -2.25
C PRO A 20 5.82 22.07 -3.54
N ALA A 21 5.21 23.26 -3.52
CA ALA A 21 4.58 23.81 -4.71
C ALA A 21 5.58 23.87 -5.88
N ASN A 22 5.07 23.59 -7.09
CA ASN A 22 5.84 23.58 -8.34
C ASN A 22 6.92 22.48 -8.47
N THR A 23 7.03 21.53 -7.54
CA THR A 23 7.92 20.37 -7.72
C THR A 23 7.49 19.53 -8.92
N GLN A 24 8.44 19.25 -9.81
CA GLN A 24 8.26 18.37 -10.96
C GLN A 24 8.64 16.93 -10.59
N ILE A 25 7.86 15.98 -11.09
CA ILE A 25 8.12 14.54 -10.94
C ILE A 25 8.43 14.01 -12.33
N GLN A 26 9.60 13.39 -12.50
CA GLN A 26 9.99 12.79 -13.78
C GLN A 26 9.09 11.61 -14.14
N LYS A 27 8.90 11.35 -15.44
CA LYS A 27 8.02 10.29 -15.94
C LYS A 27 8.41 8.90 -15.41
N ASP A 28 9.71 8.63 -15.32
CA ASP A 28 10.21 7.34 -14.85
C ASP A 28 10.05 7.16 -13.34
N ALA A 29 10.20 8.24 -12.56
CA ALA A 29 9.90 8.21 -11.13
C ALA A 29 8.41 7.93 -10.88
N LEU A 30 7.51 8.57 -11.65
CA LEU A 30 6.08 8.30 -11.57
C LEU A 30 5.72 6.86 -11.97
N LEU A 31 6.38 6.32 -13.01
CA LEU A 31 6.23 4.93 -13.40
C LEU A 31 6.72 3.97 -12.30
N ALA A 32 7.88 4.25 -11.70
CA ALA A 32 8.42 3.47 -10.60
C ALA A 32 7.44 3.44 -9.42
N MET A 33 6.94 4.60 -8.96
CA MET A 33 5.94 4.68 -7.89
C MET A 33 4.66 3.91 -8.23
N SER A 34 4.17 4.01 -9.47
CA SER A 34 2.96 3.29 -9.90
C SER A 34 3.15 1.77 -9.84
N LYS A 35 4.32 1.27 -10.24
CA LYS A 35 4.66 -0.17 -10.13
C LYS A 35 4.88 -0.59 -8.68
N SER A 36 5.59 0.21 -7.90
CA SER A 36 5.85 -0.04 -6.49
C SER A 36 4.55 -0.11 -5.68
N ALA A 37 3.55 0.71 -6.00
CA ALA A 37 2.25 0.65 -5.33
C ALA A 37 1.53 -0.70 -5.54
N THR A 38 1.55 -1.23 -6.77
CA THR A 38 1.01 -2.58 -7.05
C THR A 38 1.78 -3.65 -6.27
N VAL A 39 3.11 -3.56 -6.23
CA VAL A 39 3.95 -4.50 -5.45
C VAL A 39 3.63 -4.40 -3.96
N PHE A 40 3.47 -3.19 -3.42
CA PHE A 40 3.14 -2.95 -2.02
C PHE A 40 1.80 -3.59 -1.63
N VAL A 41 0.75 -3.39 -2.44
CA VAL A 41 -0.57 -4.00 -2.19
C VAL A 41 -0.46 -5.53 -2.17
N ASN A 42 0.26 -6.12 -3.11
CA ASN A 42 0.46 -7.57 -3.16
C ASN A 42 1.25 -8.09 -1.95
N TYR A 43 2.30 -7.36 -1.56
CA TYR A 43 3.15 -7.74 -0.44
C TYR A 43 2.39 -7.70 0.89
N LEU A 44 1.67 -6.60 1.15
CA LEU A 44 0.83 -6.45 2.34
C LEU A 44 -0.29 -7.51 2.36
N SER A 45 -0.95 -7.74 1.22
CA SER A 45 -2.01 -8.73 1.11
C SER A 45 -1.50 -10.16 1.36
N ALA A 46 -0.31 -10.49 0.88
CA ALA A 46 0.30 -11.80 1.10
C ALA A 46 0.61 -12.02 2.59
N SER A 47 1.22 -11.03 3.26
CA SER A 47 1.50 -11.09 4.70
C SER A 47 0.20 -11.18 5.53
N ALA A 48 -0.81 -10.36 5.23
CA ALA A 48 -2.11 -10.43 5.90
C ALA A 48 -2.81 -11.78 5.68
N ASN A 49 -2.68 -12.36 4.49
CA ASN A 49 -3.19 -13.69 4.19
C ASN A 49 -2.47 -14.78 5.00
N GLU A 50 -1.14 -14.70 5.14
CA GLU A 50 -0.39 -15.60 6.03
C GLU A 50 -0.87 -15.50 7.48
N ASN A 51 -1.13 -14.29 7.97
CA ASN A 51 -1.63 -14.06 9.33
C ASN A 51 -3.01 -14.70 9.55
N ALA A 52 -3.92 -14.55 8.56
CA ALA A 52 -5.23 -15.20 8.57
C ALA A 52 -5.11 -16.74 8.55
N LEU A 53 -4.25 -17.28 7.69
CA LEU A 53 -4.01 -18.73 7.57
C LEU A 53 -3.40 -19.32 8.84
N ARG A 54 -2.42 -18.64 9.48
CA ARG A 54 -1.86 -19.04 10.78
C ARG A 54 -2.93 -19.14 11.87
N SER A 55 -4.00 -18.36 11.73
CA SER A 55 -5.15 -18.36 12.63
C SER A 55 -6.29 -19.30 12.18
N ASN A 56 -6.05 -20.20 11.21
CA ASN A 56 -7.06 -21.09 10.60
C ASN A 56 -8.29 -20.37 10.01
N LYS A 57 -8.13 -19.10 9.61
CA LYS A 57 -9.18 -18.32 8.92
C LYS A 57 -9.03 -18.45 7.41
N LYS A 58 -10.15 -18.40 6.68
CA LYS A 58 -10.19 -18.38 5.21
C LYS A 58 -10.44 -16.98 4.61
N THR A 59 -10.68 -16.00 5.48
CA THR A 59 -10.99 -14.62 5.10
C THR A 59 -10.08 -13.69 5.88
N ILE A 60 -9.36 -12.83 5.17
CA ILE A 60 -8.55 -11.76 5.76
C ILE A 60 -9.48 -10.80 6.51
N GLN A 61 -9.20 -10.55 7.78
CA GLN A 61 -9.88 -9.58 8.63
C GLN A 61 -9.01 -8.32 8.79
N PRO A 62 -9.58 -7.17 9.20
CA PRO A 62 -8.81 -5.95 9.45
C PRO A 62 -7.62 -6.16 10.39
N ARG A 63 -7.79 -6.96 11.45
CA ARG A 63 -6.70 -7.30 12.38
C ARG A 63 -5.52 -8.00 11.69
N ASP A 64 -5.79 -8.87 10.73
CA ASP A 64 -4.72 -9.58 10.02
C ASP A 64 -3.89 -8.60 9.15
N VAL A 65 -4.53 -7.51 8.67
CA VAL A 65 -3.85 -6.40 7.96
C VAL A 65 -3.04 -5.54 8.93
N PHE A 66 -3.56 -5.23 10.12
CA PHE A 66 -2.79 -4.50 11.14
C PHE A 66 -1.56 -5.26 11.60
N ASP A 67 -1.74 -6.56 11.90
CA ASP A 67 -0.63 -7.44 12.26
C ASP A 67 0.41 -7.47 11.12
N ALA A 68 -0.03 -7.50 9.86
CA ALA A 68 0.88 -7.43 8.70
C ALA A 68 1.61 -6.08 8.58
N VAL A 69 0.95 -4.96 8.83
CA VAL A 69 1.60 -3.63 8.84
C VAL A 69 2.71 -3.58 9.90
N HIS A 70 2.47 -4.16 11.07
CA HIS A 70 3.47 -4.30 12.13
C HIS A 70 4.62 -5.24 11.74
N ASP A 71 4.29 -6.45 11.27
CA ASP A 71 5.27 -7.47 10.85
C ASP A 71 6.20 -6.96 9.73
N LEU A 72 5.70 -6.06 8.89
CA LEU A 72 6.41 -5.44 7.77
C LEU A 72 7.11 -4.12 8.13
N GLU A 73 7.18 -3.77 9.42
CA GLU A 73 7.86 -2.58 9.95
C GLU A 73 7.28 -1.25 9.42
N PHE A 74 5.97 -1.22 9.11
CA PHE A 74 5.23 -0.03 8.68
C PHE A 74 4.37 0.58 9.80
N ASP A 75 4.80 0.45 11.07
CA ASP A 75 4.06 0.90 12.25
C ASP A 75 3.54 2.34 12.19
N ALA A 76 4.27 3.21 11.48
CA ALA A 76 3.87 4.61 11.27
C ALA A 76 2.51 4.75 10.55
N PHE A 77 2.01 3.71 9.88
CA PHE A 77 0.72 3.71 9.21
C PHE A 77 -0.44 3.33 10.13
N LEU A 78 -0.18 2.65 11.25
CA LEU A 78 -1.22 2.13 12.15
C LEU A 78 -2.17 3.21 12.67
N PRO A 79 -1.70 4.38 13.19
CA PRO A 79 -2.61 5.37 13.75
C PRO A 79 -3.63 5.91 12.72
N ARG A 80 -3.21 6.04 11.45
CA ARG A 80 -4.11 6.48 10.40
C ARG A 80 -5.04 5.36 9.96
N LEU A 81 -4.55 4.13 9.84
CA LEU A 81 -5.34 3.00 9.37
C LEU A 81 -6.43 2.61 10.38
N GLU A 82 -6.12 2.68 11.69
CA GLU A 82 -7.08 2.47 12.77
C GLU A 82 -8.21 3.51 12.78
N ALA A 83 -7.91 4.75 12.38
CA ALA A 83 -8.91 5.83 12.32
C ALA A 83 -9.88 5.72 11.13
N GLU A 84 -9.64 4.80 10.18
CA GLU A 84 -10.45 4.61 8.97
C GLU A 84 -11.39 3.38 9.05
N LEU A 85 -11.38 2.65 10.17
CA LEU A 85 -12.29 1.52 10.46
C LEU A 85 -13.53 1.97 11.23
#